data_AF-A0A6J4KVX3-F1
#
_entry.id   AF-A0A6J4KVX3-F1
#
_cell.length_a   1.000
_cell.length_b   1.000
_cell.length_c   1.000
_cell.angle_alpha   90.00
_cell.angle_beta   90.00
_cell.angle_gamma   90.00
#
_symmetry.space_group_name_H-M   'P 1'
#
loop_
_entity.id
_entity.type
_entity.pdbx_description
1 polymer ?
#
loop_
_entity_poly.entity_id
_entity_poly.type
_entity_poly.pdbx_seq_one_letter_code
_entity_poly.pdbx_strand_id
1 'polypeptide(L)'
;METHMIVRLVLGLLITAVALAIAGRRVFFLYRMIAAGQPSPGRLDGWPKRLAGQVVEVFGQARLLKWNVPGIAHFFVFWGFIILTFTIIEAFGALFDADFHIPLIGKSPVLGFLEDFFGVAVLLGLIAFAVIRLRSKPSAVGRDSRFYGSHTTAAWVVLGMIFLVIVTLFGIRAAQLNTGVSPWQETPRAPFFSYLLSLPLEPLGETVNERIEDVMVIGQIAVVMGFLVMVTYSKHCTSSSRRSTC
;
A
#
# COMPACT_ATOMS: atom_id res chain seq x y z
N MET A 1 2.03 29.83 5.48
CA MET A 1 2.51 28.50 5.07
C MET A 1 4.02 28.56 5.06
N GLU A 2 4.65 27.83 5.97
CA GLU A 2 6.11 27.78 6.10
C GLU A 2 6.77 27.29 4.81
N THR A 3 8.02 27.69 4.55
CA THR A 3 8.71 27.40 3.28
C THR A 3 8.79 25.90 2.99
N HIS A 4 8.99 25.07 4.01
CA HIS A 4 9.07 23.62 3.86
C HIS A 4 7.72 22.99 3.44
N MET A 5 6.60 23.50 3.95
CA MET A 5 5.26 23.06 3.55
C MET A 5 4.99 23.35 2.07
N ILE A 6 5.48 24.48 1.54
CA ILE A 6 5.39 24.79 0.10
C ILE A 6 6.18 23.75 -0.71
N VAL A 7 7.41 23.44 -0.30
CA VAL A 7 8.26 22.46 -0.97
C VAL A 7 7.60 21.08 -0.96
N ARG A 8 7.10 20.64 0.19
CA ARG A 8 6.35 19.39 0.37
C ARG A 8 5.13 19.33 -0.54
N LEU A 9 4.30 20.37 -0.55
CA LEU A 9 3.10 20.47 -1.39
C LEU A 9 3.45 20.36 -2.89
N VAL A 10 4.40 21.18 -3.36
CA VAL A 10 4.80 21.20 -4.78
C VAL A 10 5.37 19.86 -5.22
N LEU A 11 6.27 19.27 -4.42
CA LEU A 11 6.87 17.96 -4.74
C LEU A 11 5.82 16.85 -4.72
N GLY A 12 4.97 16.80 -3.70
CA GLY A 12 3.90 15.80 -3.60
C GLY A 12 2.92 15.87 -4.77
N LEU A 13 2.48 17.07 -5.15
CA LEU A 13 1.59 17.27 -6.29
C LEU A 13 2.27 16.94 -7.63
N LEU A 14 3.54 17.31 -7.80
CA LEU A 14 4.29 17.00 -9.02
C LEU A 14 4.47 15.48 -9.19
N ILE A 15 4.86 14.77 -8.14
CA ILE A 15 4.95 13.30 -8.13
C ILE A 15 3.60 12.67 -8.50
N THR A 16 2.52 13.15 -7.88
CA THR A 16 1.16 12.65 -8.13
C THR A 16 0.75 12.89 -9.58
N ALA A 17 0.94 14.10 -10.11
CA ALA A 17 0.59 14.45 -11.48
C ALA A 17 1.34 13.59 -12.51
N VAL A 18 2.65 13.42 -12.32
CA VAL A 18 3.48 12.59 -13.21
C VAL A 18 3.04 11.12 -13.17
N ALA A 19 2.83 10.57 -11.98
CA ALA A 19 2.41 9.18 -11.84
C ALA A 19 1.02 8.93 -12.44
N LEU A 20 0.06 9.82 -12.19
CA LEU A 20 -1.29 9.73 -12.77
C LEU A 20 -1.26 9.87 -14.30
N ALA A 21 -0.41 10.72 -14.86
CA ALA A 21 -0.24 10.81 -16.31
C ALA A 21 0.29 9.50 -16.92
N ILE A 22 1.29 8.88 -16.30
CA ILE A 22 1.86 7.60 -16.74
C ILE A 22 0.83 6.46 -16.61
N ALA A 23 0.22 6.31 -15.43
CA ALA A 23 -0.77 5.28 -15.14
C ALA A 23 -2.02 5.46 -16.02
N GLY A 24 -2.52 6.69 -16.16
CA GLY A 24 -3.68 7.03 -16.98
C GLY A 24 -3.46 6.71 -18.46
N ARG A 25 -2.28 7.05 -19.01
CA ARG A 25 -1.91 6.66 -20.38
C ARG A 25 -1.96 5.15 -20.57
N ARG A 26 -1.45 4.39 -19.61
CA ARG A 26 -1.43 2.93 -19.67
C ARG A 26 -2.83 2.32 -19.56
N VAL A 27 -3.64 2.81 -18.62
CA VAL A 27 -5.04 2.38 -18.44
C VAL A 27 -5.86 2.68 -19.71
N PHE A 28 -5.70 3.87 -20.29
CA PHE A 28 -6.39 4.24 -21.53
C PHE A 28 -6.02 3.31 -22.70
N PHE A 29 -4.73 2.96 -22.83
CA PHE A 29 -4.28 1.99 -23.82
C PHE A 29 -4.94 0.61 -23.62
N LEU A 30 -4.98 0.11 -22.37
CA LEU A 30 -5.61 -1.17 -22.06
C LEU A 30 -7.12 -1.14 -22.31
N TYR A 31 -7.79 -0.06 -21.92
CA TYR A 31 -9.21 0.15 -22.19
C TYR A 31 -9.52 0.08 -23.68
N ARG A 32 -8.74 0.77 -24.54
CA ARG A 32 -8.91 0.72 -26.00
C ARG A 32 -8.74 -0.69 -26.57
N MET A 33 -7.81 -1.47 -26.04
CA MET A 33 -7.63 -2.87 -26.47
C MET A 33 -8.83 -3.74 -26.08
N ILE A 34 -9.33 -3.61 -24.85
CA ILE A 34 -10.47 -4.38 -24.36
C ILE A 34 -11.75 -4.00 -25.11
N ALA A 35 -11.96 -2.70 -25.33
CA ALA A 35 -13.13 -2.17 -26.02
C ALA A 35 -13.18 -2.55 -27.51
N ALA A 36 -12.04 -2.90 -28.12
CA ALA A 36 -11.99 -3.42 -29.48
C ALA A 36 -12.39 -4.90 -29.60
N GLY A 37 -12.61 -5.60 -28.48
CA GLY A 37 -13.08 -6.99 -28.46
C GLY A 37 -14.57 -7.11 -28.80
N GLN A 38 -14.96 -8.25 -29.40
CA GLN A 38 -16.36 -8.53 -29.74
C GLN A 38 -17.22 -8.68 -28.46
N PRO A 39 -18.43 -8.08 -28.41
CA PRO A 39 -19.34 -8.28 -27.29
C PRO A 39 -19.84 -9.74 -27.24
N SER A 40 -19.67 -10.39 -26.08
CA SER A 40 -20.24 -11.71 -25.84
C SER A 40 -21.70 -11.57 -25.35
N PRO A 41 -22.69 -12.15 -26.04
CA PRO A 41 -24.07 -12.23 -25.55
C PRO A 41 -24.11 -12.91 -24.17
N GLY A 42 -24.99 -12.45 -23.28
CA GLY A 42 -25.20 -13.03 -21.94
C GLY A 42 -24.13 -12.73 -20.88
N ARG A 43 -23.17 -11.84 -21.15
CA ARG A 43 -22.07 -11.50 -20.21
C ARG A 43 -22.56 -10.98 -18.84
N LEU A 44 -23.73 -10.34 -18.80
CA LEU A 44 -24.29 -9.71 -17.60
C LEU A 44 -25.41 -10.53 -16.96
N ASP A 45 -25.70 -11.74 -17.46
CA ASP A 45 -26.78 -12.56 -16.92
C ASP A 45 -26.43 -13.05 -15.50
N GLY A 46 -27.34 -12.82 -14.55
CA GLY A 46 -27.16 -13.20 -13.14
C GLY A 46 -26.11 -12.39 -12.38
N TRP A 47 -25.72 -11.20 -12.88
CA TRP A 47 -24.68 -10.37 -12.26
C TRP A 47 -24.87 -10.06 -10.76
N PRO A 48 -26.10 -9.85 -10.21
CA PRO A 48 -26.24 -9.50 -8.79
C PRO A 48 -25.85 -10.65 -7.87
N LYS A 49 -26.23 -11.89 -8.22
CA LYS A 49 -25.88 -13.10 -7.45
C LYS A 49 -24.39 -13.40 -7.52
N ARG A 50 -23.76 -13.16 -8.68
CA ARG A 50 -22.30 -13.32 -8.87
C ARG A 50 -21.52 -12.27 -8.09
N LEU A 51 -21.99 -11.03 -8.07
CA LEU A 51 -21.37 -9.95 -7.31
C LEU A 51 -21.46 -10.21 -5.80
N ALA A 52 -22.63 -10.59 -5.29
CA ALA A 52 -22.80 -10.93 -3.87
C ALA A 52 -21.89 -12.10 -3.45
N GLY A 53 -21.81 -13.17 -4.27
CA GLY A 53 -20.89 -14.29 -4.03
C GLY A 53 -19.42 -13.85 -4.02
N GLN A 54 -19.02 -12.97 -4.94
CA GLN A 54 -17.64 -12.46 -4.99
C GLN A 54 -17.31 -11.56 -3.79
N VAL A 55 -18.21 -10.68 -3.35
CA VAL A 55 -17.97 -9.84 -2.17
C VAL A 55 -17.73 -10.72 -0.94
N VAL A 56 -18.58 -11.73 -0.72
CA VAL A 56 -18.42 -12.66 0.41
C VAL A 56 -17.11 -13.44 0.32
N GLU A 57 -16.72 -13.91 -0.88
CA GLU A 57 -15.48 -14.66 -1.07
C GLU A 57 -14.22 -13.77 -0.91
N VAL A 58 -14.27 -12.52 -1.40
CA VAL A 58 -13.15 -11.56 -1.37
C VAL A 58 -12.89 -11.06 0.05
N PHE A 59 -13.92 -10.58 0.75
CA PHE A 59 -13.77 -10.05 2.11
C PHE A 59 -13.68 -11.15 3.16
N GLY A 60 -14.41 -12.25 2.98
CA GLY A 60 -14.41 -13.36 3.92
C GLY A 60 -13.11 -14.16 3.92
N GLN A 61 -12.34 -14.16 2.82
CA GLN A 61 -11.07 -14.89 2.68
C GLN A 61 -11.16 -16.37 3.15
N ALA A 62 -12.37 -16.94 3.17
CA ALA A 62 -12.68 -18.15 3.93
C ALA A 62 -12.00 -19.41 3.38
N ARG A 63 -11.55 -19.37 2.12
CA ARG A 63 -10.73 -20.44 1.50
C ARG A 63 -9.25 -20.33 1.85
N LEU A 64 -8.73 -19.12 2.11
CA LEU A 64 -7.32 -18.85 2.43
C LEU A 64 -7.00 -19.11 3.91
N LEU A 65 -7.98 -18.86 4.79
CA LEU A 65 -7.85 -19.06 6.24
C LEU A 65 -7.87 -20.55 6.67
N LYS A 66 -8.29 -21.45 5.78
CA LYS A 66 -8.33 -22.89 6.01
C LYS A 66 -6.93 -23.50 5.93
N TRP A 67 -6.04 -23.23 6.89
CA TRP A 67 -4.89 -24.08 7.24
C TRP A 67 -3.50 -23.78 6.62
N ASN A 68 -3.10 -22.51 6.44
CA ASN A 68 -1.71 -22.19 6.10
C ASN A 68 -1.24 -20.85 6.68
N VAL A 69 -0.02 -20.79 7.23
CA VAL A 69 0.67 -19.55 7.67
C VAL A 69 0.61 -18.44 6.60
N PRO A 70 0.89 -18.72 5.30
CA PRO A 70 0.68 -17.75 4.23
C PRO A 70 -0.73 -17.17 4.12
N GLY A 71 -1.77 -17.96 4.43
CA GLY A 71 -3.16 -17.55 4.33
C GLY A 71 -3.54 -16.54 5.42
N ILE A 72 -3.08 -16.77 6.65
CA ILE A 72 -3.25 -15.82 7.76
C ILE A 72 -2.48 -14.53 7.48
N ALA A 73 -1.22 -14.63 7.02
CA ALA A 73 -0.44 -13.46 6.64
C ALA A 73 -1.13 -12.64 5.54
N HIS A 74 -1.71 -13.30 4.53
CA HIS A 74 -2.45 -12.62 3.47
C HIS A 74 -3.70 -11.92 4.01
N PHE A 75 -4.46 -12.59 4.90
CA PHE A 75 -5.65 -12.01 5.50
C PHE A 75 -5.36 -10.68 6.21
N PHE A 76 -4.34 -10.65 7.07
CA PHE A 76 -3.94 -9.44 7.77
C PHE A 76 -3.39 -8.38 6.83
N VAL A 77 -2.62 -8.76 5.82
CA VAL A 77 -2.11 -7.80 4.82
C VAL A 77 -3.26 -7.19 4.00
N PHE A 78 -4.25 -7.98 3.60
CA PHE A 78 -5.43 -7.51 2.86
C PHE A 78 -6.26 -6.52 3.67
N TRP A 79 -6.67 -6.90 4.89
CA TRP A 79 -7.42 -6.00 5.77
C TRP A 79 -6.59 -4.79 6.19
N GLY A 80 -5.28 -4.99 6.33
CA GLY A 80 -4.32 -3.91 6.55
C GLY A 80 -4.40 -2.87 5.45
N PHE A 81 -4.34 -3.25 4.17
CA PHE A 81 -4.47 -2.27 3.08
C PHE A 81 -5.79 -1.49 3.09
N ILE A 82 -6.90 -2.12 3.51
CA ILE A 82 -8.19 -1.44 3.62
C ILE A 82 -8.12 -0.35 4.69
N ILE A 83 -7.69 -0.71 5.91
CA ILE A 83 -7.59 0.25 7.02
C ILE A 83 -6.52 1.31 6.72
N LEU A 84 -5.37 0.92 6.20
CA LEU A 84 -4.27 1.83 5.87
C LEU A 84 -4.61 2.78 4.71
N THR A 85 -5.72 2.58 3.99
CA THR A 85 -6.19 3.57 3.01
C THR A 85 -6.52 4.92 3.69
N PHE A 86 -6.98 4.91 4.94
CA PHE A 86 -7.19 6.14 5.72
C PHE A 86 -5.87 6.91 5.90
N THR A 87 -4.77 6.22 6.20
CA THR A 87 -3.43 6.83 6.31
C THR A 87 -2.95 7.47 5.02
N ILE A 88 -3.32 6.91 3.86
CA ILE A 88 -2.97 7.49 2.55
C ILE A 88 -3.74 8.79 2.35
N ILE A 89 -5.04 8.80 2.67
CA ILE A 89 -5.87 10.01 2.61
C ILE A 89 -5.28 11.10 3.52
N GLU A 90 -4.90 10.74 4.74
CA GLU A 90 -4.28 11.67 5.67
C GLU A 90 -2.93 12.18 5.18
N ALA A 91 -2.06 11.32 4.63
CA ALA A 91 -0.80 11.76 4.04
C ALA A 91 -1.00 12.74 2.86
N PHE A 92 -2.05 12.55 2.05
CA PHE A 92 -2.41 13.51 1.00
C PHE A 92 -2.92 14.83 1.56
N GLY A 93 -3.80 14.79 2.57
CA GLY A 93 -4.27 16.00 3.24
C GLY A 93 -3.13 16.74 3.94
N ALA A 94 -2.16 16.00 4.46
CA ALA A 94 -0.94 16.51 5.07
C ALA A 94 -0.12 17.38 4.10
N LEU A 95 -0.25 17.21 2.77
CA LEU A 95 0.38 18.13 1.81
C LEU A 95 -0.13 19.57 1.94
N PHE A 96 -1.40 19.74 2.29
CA PHE A 96 -2.07 21.03 2.33
C PHE A 96 -2.10 21.62 3.73
N ASP A 97 -2.25 20.77 4.74
CA ASP A 97 -2.38 21.17 6.13
C ASP A 97 -1.67 20.12 7.02
N ALA A 98 -0.70 20.57 7.82
CA ALA A 98 0.10 19.67 8.65
C ALA A 98 -0.73 18.95 9.73
N ASP A 99 -1.81 19.56 10.22
CA ASP A 99 -2.75 19.00 11.22
C ASP A 99 -3.97 18.33 10.56
N PHE A 100 -3.84 17.98 9.27
CA PHE A 100 -4.94 17.33 8.56
C PHE A 100 -5.26 15.96 9.17
N HIS A 101 -6.55 15.75 9.40
CA HIS A 101 -7.12 14.49 9.83
C HIS A 101 -8.46 14.29 9.15
N ILE A 102 -8.89 13.04 8.98
CA ILE A 102 -10.21 12.77 8.38
C ILE A 102 -11.30 13.31 9.34
N PRO A 103 -12.24 14.15 8.86
CA PRO A 103 -13.32 14.64 9.71
C PRO A 103 -14.09 13.50 10.38
N LEU A 104 -14.57 13.73 11.60
CA LEU A 104 -15.33 12.79 12.45
C LEU A 104 -14.54 11.62 13.03
N ILE A 105 -13.65 10.98 12.27
CA ILE A 105 -12.97 9.75 12.69
C ILE A 105 -11.47 9.91 12.97
N GLY A 106 -10.81 10.91 12.39
CA GLY A 106 -9.35 11.06 12.39
C GLY A 106 -8.73 11.19 13.79
N LYS A 107 -9.42 11.86 14.72
CA LYS A 107 -8.97 12.00 16.12
C LYS A 107 -9.38 10.83 17.02
N SER A 108 -10.11 9.84 16.48
CA SER A 108 -10.56 8.70 17.28
C SER A 108 -9.37 7.86 17.74
N PRO A 109 -9.21 7.58 19.04
CA PRO A 109 -8.16 6.69 19.55
C PRO A 109 -8.27 5.28 18.95
N VAL A 110 -9.49 4.85 18.62
CA VAL A 110 -9.74 3.54 17.98
C VAL A 110 -9.13 3.51 16.59
N LEU A 111 -9.25 4.58 15.80
CA LEU A 111 -8.66 4.65 14.47
C LEU A 111 -7.13 4.61 14.57
N GLY A 112 -6.52 5.41 15.44
CA GLY A 112 -5.07 5.40 15.65
C GLY A 112 -4.54 4.03 16.07
N PHE A 113 -5.24 3.34 16.98
CA PHE A 113 -4.90 1.97 17.36
C PHE A 113 -5.02 0.99 16.18
N LEU A 114 -6.11 1.06 15.41
CA LEU A 114 -6.34 0.16 14.28
C LEU A 114 -5.30 0.36 13.17
N GLU A 115 -4.95 1.60 12.85
CA GLU A 115 -3.91 1.91 11.87
C GLU A 115 -2.56 1.31 12.27
N ASP A 116 -2.14 1.52 13.52
CA ASP A 116 -0.89 0.97 14.04
C ASP A 116 -0.90 -0.56 14.14
N PHE A 117 -2.00 -1.13 14.65
CA PHE A 117 -2.16 -2.57 14.76
C PHE A 117 -2.03 -3.24 13.39
N PHE A 118 -2.73 -2.72 12.38
CA PHE A 118 -2.65 -3.27 11.03
C PHE A 118 -1.31 -2.95 10.36
N GLY A 119 -0.69 -1.80 10.63
CA GLY A 119 0.67 -1.49 10.16
C GLY A 119 1.69 -2.52 10.66
N VAL A 120 1.64 -2.87 11.95
CA VAL A 120 2.49 -3.90 12.55
C VAL A 120 2.13 -5.29 12.00
N ALA A 121 0.85 -5.61 11.88
CA ALA A 121 0.41 -6.90 11.31
C ALA A 121 0.88 -7.09 9.86
N VAL A 122 0.84 -6.03 9.04
CA VAL A 122 1.38 -6.03 7.67
C VAL A 122 2.89 -6.22 7.71
N LEU A 123 3.62 -5.55 8.60
CA LEU A 123 5.07 -5.71 8.75
C LEU A 123 5.45 -7.15 9.10
N LEU A 124 4.74 -7.77 10.05
CA LEU A 124 4.92 -9.19 10.40
C LEU A 124 4.57 -10.11 9.22
N GLY A 125 3.51 -9.80 8.48
CA GLY A 125 3.13 -10.50 7.25
C GLY A 125 4.22 -10.42 6.18
N LEU A 126 4.85 -9.25 5.99
CA LEU A 126 5.98 -9.07 5.08
C LEU A 126 7.17 -9.94 5.48
N ILE A 127 7.51 -9.98 6.78
CA ILE A 127 8.59 -10.84 7.29
C ILE A 127 8.25 -12.31 7.02
N ALA A 128 7.02 -12.74 7.31
CA ALA A 128 6.59 -14.11 7.02
C ALA A 128 6.72 -14.45 5.54
N PHE A 129 6.24 -13.57 4.64
CA PHE A 129 6.36 -13.76 3.19
C PHE A 129 7.81 -13.76 2.71
N ALA A 130 8.65 -12.88 3.25
CA ALA A 130 10.09 -12.84 2.95
C ALA A 130 10.76 -14.17 3.35
N VAL A 131 10.53 -14.64 4.58
CA VAL A 131 11.11 -15.88 5.10
C VAL A 131 10.65 -17.09 4.29
N ILE A 132 9.35 -17.22 4.04
CA ILE A 132 8.79 -18.29 3.20
C ILE A 132 9.47 -18.26 1.82
N ARG A 133 9.59 -17.08 1.21
CA ARG A 133 10.19 -16.93 -0.12
C ARG A 133 11.69 -17.24 -0.14
N LEU A 134 12.43 -16.87 0.89
CA LEU A 134 13.85 -17.21 1.04
C LEU A 134 14.06 -18.72 1.21
N ARG A 135 13.15 -19.40 1.92
CA ARG A 135 13.19 -20.85 2.12
C ARG A 135 12.72 -21.63 0.89
N SER A 136 11.81 -21.08 0.09
CA SER A 136 11.29 -21.72 -1.13
C SER A 136 12.08 -21.39 -2.41
N LYS A 137 13.37 -21.01 -2.30
CA LYS A 137 14.18 -20.56 -3.45
C LYS A 137 14.24 -21.60 -4.59
N PRO A 138 13.91 -21.24 -5.85
CA PRO A 138 13.91 -22.15 -7.00
C PRO A 138 15.27 -22.79 -7.29
N SER A 139 16.37 -22.10 -6.99
CA SER A 139 17.74 -22.60 -7.20
C SER A 139 18.08 -23.81 -6.32
N ALA A 140 17.39 -23.99 -5.18
CA ALA A 140 17.56 -25.14 -4.31
C ALA A 140 16.66 -26.34 -4.70
N VAL A 141 15.61 -26.10 -5.50
CA VAL A 141 14.58 -27.09 -5.87
C VAL A 141 14.72 -27.55 -7.34
N GLY A 142 15.56 -26.89 -8.14
CA GLY A 142 15.81 -27.29 -9.53
C GLY A 142 14.58 -27.23 -10.43
N ARG A 143 14.49 -28.11 -11.43
CA ARG A 143 13.44 -28.17 -12.46
C ARG A 143 12.04 -28.52 -11.92
N ASP A 144 11.94 -28.97 -10.66
CA ASP A 144 10.68 -29.28 -9.98
C ASP A 144 10.03 -28.03 -9.34
N SER A 145 10.72 -26.89 -9.39
CA SER A 145 10.12 -25.62 -8.97
C SER A 145 9.14 -25.09 -10.01
N ARG A 146 7.86 -24.99 -9.65
CA ARG A 146 6.82 -24.27 -10.39
C ARG A 146 7.14 -22.78 -10.70
N PHE A 147 8.25 -22.25 -10.17
CA PHE A 147 8.73 -20.89 -10.36
C PHE A 147 10.06 -20.82 -11.15
N TYR A 148 10.55 -21.93 -11.71
CA TYR A 148 11.73 -21.95 -12.55
C TYR A 148 11.50 -21.06 -13.78
N GLY A 149 12.23 -19.93 -13.87
CA GLY A 149 12.08 -18.93 -14.93
C GLY A 149 11.00 -17.86 -14.74
N SER A 150 10.28 -17.81 -13.60
CA SER A 150 9.31 -16.74 -13.33
C SER A 150 9.98 -15.49 -12.74
N HIS A 151 9.41 -14.30 -12.97
CA HIS A 151 9.93 -13.00 -12.44
C HIS A 151 9.93 -12.95 -10.91
N THR A 152 10.91 -13.58 -10.27
CA THR A 152 11.11 -13.51 -8.82
C THR A 152 11.39 -12.08 -8.37
N THR A 153 12.02 -11.27 -9.23
CA THR A 153 12.29 -9.85 -9.03
C THR A 153 11.02 -9.03 -8.82
N ALA A 154 9.95 -9.27 -9.58
CA ALA A 154 8.71 -8.48 -9.45
C ALA A 154 8.07 -8.65 -8.06
N ALA A 155 8.10 -9.87 -7.52
CA ALA A 155 7.58 -10.13 -6.17
C ALA A 155 8.45 -9.49 -5.08
N TRP A 156 9.78 -9.49 -5.24
CA TRP A 156 10.67 -8.78 -4.31
C TRP A 156 10.47 -7.27 -4.37
N VAL A 157 10.24 -6.71 -5.57
CA VAL A 157 9.91 -5.31 -5.77
C VAL A 157 8.58 -4.97 -5.06
N VAL A 158 7.54 -5.77 -5.22
CA VAL A 158 6.26 -5.56 -4.51
C VAL A 158 6.47 -5.63 -3.00
N LEU A 159 7.19 -6.65 -2.49
CA LEU A 159 7.46 -6.78 -1.06
C LEU A 159 8.23 -5.57 -0.50
N GLY A 160 9.21 -5.09 -1.25
CA GLY A 160 9.98 -3.88 -0.91
C GLY A 160 9.13 -2.61 -0.92
N MET A 161 8.24 -2.44 -1.90
CA MET A 161 7.34 -1.28 -1.96
C MET A 161 6.35 -1.26 -0.79
N ILE A 162 5.77 -2.41 -0.44
CA ILE A 162 4.87 -2.49 0.72
C ILE A 162 5.63 -2.20 2.00
N PHE A 163 6.86 -2.73 2.14
CA PHE A 163 7.72 -2.38 3.26
C PHE A 163 7.97 -0.87 3.35
N LEU A 164 8.28 -0.23 2.21
CA LEU A 164 8.48 1.21 2.17
C LEU A 164 7.23 1.98 2.60
N VAL A 165 6.03 1.59 2.13
CA VAL A 165 4.75 2.19 2.59
C VAL A 165 4.62 2.13 4.11
N ILE A 166 4.97 1.01 4.73
CA ILE A 166 4.87 0.86 6.19
C ILE A 166 5.91 1.71 6.91
N VAL A 167 7.14 1.78 6.39
CA VAL A 167 8.21 2.62 6.96
C VAL A 167 7.83 4.09 6.89
N THR A 168 7.37 4.58 5.74
CA THR A 168 6.98 5.98 5.57
C THR A 168 5.74 6.30 6.40
N LEU A 169 4.75 5.41 6.49
CA LEU A 169 3.59 5.57 7.39
C LEU A 169 4.04 5.78 8.83
N PHE A 170 4.81 4.85 9.40
CA PHE A 170 5.24 4.95 10.80
C PHE A 170 6.18 6.14 11.03
N GLY A 171 7.01 6.48 10.05
CA GLY A 171 7.85 7.67 10.09
C GLY A 171 7.05 8.96 10.15
N ILE A 172 5.97 9.08 9.37
CA ILE A 172 5.04 10.22 9.46
C ILE A 172 4.43 10.30 10.85
N ARG A 173 3.82 9.21 11.34
CA ARG A 173 3.10 9.23 12.62
C ARG A 173 4.00 9.51 13.82
N ALA A 174 5.18 8.90 13.85
CA ALA A 174 6.15 9.13 14.92
C ALA A 174 6.63 10.59 14.95
N ALA A 175 6.90 11.18 13.78
CA ALA A 175 7.30 12.58 13.67
C ALA A 175 6.16 13.54 14.07
N GLN A 176 4.93 13.29 13.60
CA GLN A 176 3.74 14.10 13.91
C GLN A 176 3.42 14.15 15.41
N LEU A 177 3.72 13.07 16.15
CA LEU A 177 3.56 13.06 17.61
C LEU A 177 4.51 14.07 18.28
N ASN A 178 5.74 14.19 17.79
CA ASN A 178 6.75 15.09 18.35
C ASN A 178 6.62 16.55 17.89
N THR A 179 5.99 16.81 16.73
CA THR A 179 5.74 18.17 16.20
C THR A 179 4.42 18.77 16.68
N GLY A 180 3.62 18.04 17.46
CA GLY A 180 2.35 18.56 17.96
C GLY A 180 1.18 18.51 16.97
N VAL A 181 1.40 18.07 15.72
CA VAL A 181 0.37 18.05 14.65
C VAL A 181 -0.34 16.70 14.48
N SER A 182 0.00 15.70 15.29
CA SER A 182 -0.68 14.40 15.28
C SER A 182 -2.17 14.51 15.63
N PRO A 183 -3.07 13.79 14.93
CA PRO A 183 -4.49 13.73 15.29
C PRO A 183 -4.76 13.19 16.71
N TRP A 184 -3.78 12.47 17.28
CA TRP A 184 -3.89 11.80 18.59
C TRP A 184 -3.07 12.46 19.69
N GLN A 185 -2.81 13.78 19.63
CA GLN A 185 -2.10 14.47 20.72
C GLN A 185 -2.75 14.32 22.10
N GLU A 186 -4.09 14.23 22.17
CA GLU A 186 -4.80 13.98 23.42
C GLU A 186 -4.69 12.53 23.92
N THR A 187 -4.38 11.60 23.00
CA THR A 187 -4.25 10.16 23.28
C THR A 187 -3.02 9.58 22.59
N PRO A 188 -1.81 10.05 22.93
CA PRO A 188 -0.60 9.76 22.14
C PRO A 188 -0.21 8.29 22.14
N ARG A 189 -0.71 7.50 23.11
CA ARG A 189 -0.49 6.06 23.22
C ARG A 189 -1.47 5.22 22.39
N ALA A 190 -2.49 5.82 21.78
CA ALA A 190 -3.46 5.11 20.95
C ALA A 190 -2.77 4.44 19.74
N PRO A 191 -1.98 5.17 18.93
CA PRO A 191 -1.05 4.54 18.00
C PRO A 191 0.21 4.07 18.76
N PHE A 192 0.11 2.89 19.38
CA PHE A 192 1.12 2.36 20.31
C PHE A 192 2.52 2.17 19.71
N PHE A 193 2.63 1.78 18.44
CA PHE A 193 3.90 1.51 17.78
C PHE A 193 4.53 2.80 17.26
N SER A 194 3.73 3.70 16.70
CA SER A 194 4.16 5.04 16.32
C SER A 194 4.63 5.84 17.54
N TYR A 195 3.94 5.69 18.69
CA TYR A 195 4.40 6.24 19.97
C TYR A 195 5.75 5.66 20.38
N LEU A 196 5.95 4.34 20.29
CA LEU A 196 7.25 3.73 20.59
C LEU A 196 8.36 4.28 19.68
N LEU A 197 8.05 4.54 18.41
CA LEU A 197 8.98 5.10 17.44
C LEU A 197 9.19 6.61 17.59
N SER A 198 8.29 7.34 18.25
CA SER A 198 8.46 8.78 18.49
C SER A 198 9.48 9.06 19.59
N LEU A 199 9.60 8.18 20.60
CA LEU A 199 10.55 8.30 21.71
C LEU A 199 12.01 8.51 21.29
N PRO A 200 12.60 7.73 20.35
CA PRO A 200 13.96 7.97 19.89
C PRO A 200 14.10 9.22 19.01
N LEU A 201 13.00 9.74 18.45
CA LEU A 201 13.01 10.95 17.62
C LEU A 201 12.81 12.23 18.45
N GLU A 202 12.21 12.13 19.63
CA GLU A 202 11.92 13.26 20.53
C GLU A 202 13.18 14.10 20.84
N PRO A 203 14.37 13.52 21.15
CA PRO A 203 15.57 14.29 21.46
C PRO A 203 16.14 15.08 20.27
N LEU A 204 15.69 14.81 19.05
CA LEU A 204 16.15 15.51 17.84
C LEU A 204 15.54 16.93 17.73
N GLY A 205 14.50 17.22 18.52
CA GLY A 205 13.80 18.49 18.52
C GLY A 205 12.75 18.64 17.40
N GLU A 206 11.89 19.63 17.56
CA GLU A 206 10.73 19.89 16.70
C GLU A 206 11.12 20.08 15.24
N THR A 207 12.08 20.97 14.95
CA THR A 207 12.52 21.28 13.58
C THR A 207 13.06 20.04 12.82
N VAL A 208 13.74 19.12 13.51
CA VAL A 208 14.22 17.89 12.86
C VAL A 208 13.05 16.95 12.60
N ASN A 209 12.12 16.82 13.54
CA ASN A 209 10.92 16.00 13.36
C ASN A 209 10.03 16.53 12.22
N GLU A 210 9.88 17.84 12.06
CA GLU A 210 9.19 18.44 10.89
C GLU A 210 9.84 18.02 9.57
N ARG A 211 11.18 18.04 9.49
CA ARG A 211 11.90 17.62 8.28
C ARG A 211 11.78 16.12 8.03
N ILE A 212 11.76 15.31 9.08
CA ILE A 212 11.50 13.87 8.97
C ILE A 212 10.07 13.67 8.46
N GLU A 213 9.07 14.35 9.02
CA GLU A 213 7.69 14.30 8.55
C GLU A 213 7.60 14.64 7.06
N ASP A 214 8.20 15.75 6.63
CA ASP A 214 8.18 16.18 5.23
C ASP A 214 8.75 15.11 4.28
N VAL A 215 9.91 14.56 4.62
CA VAL A 215 10.56 13.50 3.83
C VAL A 215 9.70 12.25 3.80
N MET A 216 9.08 11.86 4.92
CA MET A 216 8.25 10.66 5.02
C MET A 216 6.92 10.83 4.30
N VAL A 217 6.29 12.02 4.34
CA VAL A 217 5.07 12.34 3.56
C VAL A 217 5.36 12.28 2.06
N ILE A 218 6.42 12.95 1.60
CA ILE A 218 6.82 12.89 0.18
C ILE A 218 7.16 11.46 -0.22
N GLY A 219 7.87 10.73 0.64
CA GLY A 219 8.20 9.32 0.45
C GLY A 219 6.95 8.44 0.33
N GLN A 220 5.98 8.60 1.23
CA GLN A 220 4.71 7.89 1.21
C GLN A 220 3.99 8.10 -0.12
N ILE A 221 3.86 9.35 -0.57
CA ILE A 221 3.21 9.68 -1.83
C ILE A 221 3.98 9.06 -3.00
N ALA A 222 5.30 9.20 -3.03
CA ALA A 222 6.15 8.63 -4.08
C ALA A 222 6.01 7.11 -4.19
N VAL A 223 6.02 6.41 -3.05
CA VAL A 223 5.90 4.96 -3.01
C VAL A 223 4.49 4.52 -3.41
N VAL A 224 3.43 5.15 -2.90
CA VAL A 224 2.04 4.81 -3.25
C VAL A 224 1.77 5.08 -4.74
N MET A 225 2.19 6.24 -5.25
CA MET A 225 2.05 6.60 -6.65
C MET A 225 2.91 5.70 -7.56
N GLY A 226 4.12 5.35 -7.13
CA GLY A 226 4.98 4.40 -7.82
C GLY A 226 4.36 3.00 -7.87
N PHE A 227 3.71 2.57 -6.78
CA PHE A 227 2.98 1.31 -6.71
C PHE A 227 1.79 1.31 -7.68
N LEU A 228 1.01 2.39 -7.74
CA LEU A 228 -0.07 2.57 -8.72
C LEU A 228 0.44 2.42 -10.16
N VAL A 229 1.51 3.13 -10.51
CA VAL A 229 2.13 3.01 -11.84
C VAL A 229 2.54 1.57 -12.09
N MET A 230 3.26 0.94 -11.16
CA MET A 230 3.70 -0.45 -11.32
C MET A 230 2.52 -1.40 -11.59
N VAL A 231 1.41 -1.26 -10.87
CA VAL A 231 0.22 -2.12 -11.04
C VAL A 231 -0.31 -2.03 -12.47
N THR A 232 -0.35 -0.84 -13.08
CA THR A 232 -0.82 -0.68 -14.48
C THR A 232 0.09 -1.36 -15.52
N TYR A 233 1.35 -1.64 -15.17
CA TYR A 233 2.32 -2.36 -16.01
C TYR A 233 2.53 -3.82 -15.58
N SER A 234 2.07 -4.19 -14.37
CA SER A 234 2.15 -5.55 -13.86
C SER A 234 1.24 -6.46 -14.70
N LYS A 235 1.89 -7.31 -15.51
CA LYS A 235 1.33 -8.25 -16.48
C LYS A 235 -0.08 -8.78 -16.14
N HIS A 236 -1.09 -8.17 -16.73
CA HIS A 236 -2.36 -8.79 -17.06
C HIS A 236 -2.53 -8.76 -18.58
N CYS A 237 -1.71 -9.57 -19.26
CA CYS A 237 -2.03 -10.15 -20.56
C CYS A 237 -2.01 -11.67 -20.41
N THR A 238 -2.95 -12.21 -19.64
CA THR A 238 -3.37 -13.60 -19.78
C THR A 238 -4.28 -13.70 -21.02
N SER A 239 -3.68 -13.71 -22.22
CA SER A 239 -3.96 -14.69 -23.29
C SER A 239 -3.16 -14.39 -24.57
N SER A 240 -2.65 -15.48 -25.17
CA SER A 240 -2.19 -15.63 -26.56
C SER A 240 -1.03 -14.77 -27.07
N SER A 241 0.16 -15.39 -27.15
CA SER A 241 0.78 -15.74 -28.44
C SER A 241 2.19 -16.28 -28.22
N ARG A 242 2.34 -17.61 -28.20
CA ARG A 242 3.54 -18.18 -28.82
C ARG A 242 3.42 -17.91 -30.32
N ARG A 243 4.26 -17.01 -30.85
CA ARG A 243 4.80 -17.11 -32.22
C ARG A 243 5.70 -18.37 -32.22
N SER A 244 5.85 -19.18 -33.25
CA SER A 244 6.13 -18.94 -34.67
C SER A 244 6.11 -20.31 -35.37
N THR A 245 5.49 -20.47 -36.53
CA THR A 245 6.20 -20.78 -37.80
C THR A 245 7.71 -21.03 -37.66
N CYS A 246 8.10 -22.30 -37.68
CA CYS A 246 8.86 -22.93 -38.78
C CYS A 246 8.36 -24.37 -38.90
#